data_AF-A0A2U3LEH3-F1
#
_entry.id   AF-A0A2U3LEH3-F1
#
_cell.length_a   1.000
_cell.length_b   1.000
_cell.length_c   1.000
_cell.angle_alpha   90.00
_cell.angle_beta   90.00
_cell.angle_gamma   90.00
#
_symmetry.space_group_name_H-M   'P 1'
#
loop_
_entity.id
_entity.type
_entity.pdbx_description
1 polymer ?
#
loop_
_entity_poly.entity_id
_entity_poly.type
_entity_poly.pdbx_seq_one_letter_code
_entity_poly.pdbx_strand_id
1 'polypeptide(L)' 'MLAHFGKDGKPEVAIPRISQETLAEMVGTTRGRVSFFMNRFRKLGFIDYHAADDLQVHSSLLQVVLHD' A
#
# COMPACT_ATOMS: atom_id res chain seq x y z
N MET A 1 7.49 -19.35 -20.78
CA MET A 1 8.44 -18.27 -20.45
C MET A 1 7.72 -17.29 -19.53
N LEU A 2 8.00 -17.30 -18.23
CA LEU A 2 7.53 -16.24 -17.34
C LEU A 2 8.45 -15.03 -17.55
N ALA A 3 7.94 -14.05 -18.29
CA ALA A 3 8.61 -12.80 -18.53
C ALA A 3 8.94 -12.10 -17.21
N HIS A 4 10.17 -11.62 -17.11
CA HIS A 4 10.68 -10.82 -16.02
C HIS A 4 9.91 -9.49 -15.93
N PHE A 5 8.78 -9.48 -15.22
CA PHE A 5 8.12 -8.25 -14.80
C PHE A 5 8.55 -7.92 -13.37
N GLY A 6 9.35 -6.86 -13.19
CA GLY A 6 9.51 -6.21 -11.90
C GLY A 6 10.93 -6.00 -11.37
N LYS A 7 11.99 -6.24 -12.17
CA LYS A 7 13.37 -5.86 -11.78
C LYS A 7 13.73 -4.46 -12.28
N ASP A 8 12.99 -3.46 -11.84
CA ASP A 8 13.52 -2.09 -11.78
C ASP A 8 13.62 -1.74 -10.30
N GLY A 9 14.82 -1.94 -9.75
CA GLY A 9 15.19 -1.70 -8.36
C GLY A 9 15.11 -0.23 -7.96
N LYS A 10 13.90 0.33 -7.97
CA LYS A 10 13.58 1.56 -7.26
C LYS A 10 13.36 1.14 -5.80
N PRO A 11 14.02 1.79 -4.82
CA PRO A 11 13.78 1.48 -3.43
C PRO A 11 12.27 1.55 -3.20
N GLU A 12 11.70 0.44 -2.71
CA GLU A 12 10.36 0.48 -2.10
C GLU A 12 10.36 1.73 -1.23
N VAL A 13 9.45 2.66 -1.51
CA VAL A 13 9.31 3.87 -0.71
C VAL A 13 9.21 3.37 0.72
N ALA A 14 10.26 3.58 1.52
CA ALA A 14 10.29 3.10 2.88
C ALA A 14 9.16 3.83 3.59
N ILE A 15 8.03 3.16 3.77
CA ILE A 15 6.87 3.77 4.39
C ILE A 15 7.25 3.91 5.86
N PRO A 16 7.43 5.14 6.36
CA PRO A 16 7.74 5.32 7.75
C PRO A 16 6.58 4.74 8.56
N ARG A 17 6.88 4.14 9.71
CA ARG A 17 5.85 3.60 10.60
C ARG A 17 4.94 4.75 11.04
N ILE A 18 3.77 4.81 10.41
CA ILE A 18 2.74 5.82 10.66
C ILE A 18 1.54 5.10 11.27
N SER A 19 1.03 5.65 12.37
CA SER A 19 -0.19 5.11 12.98
C SER A 19 -1.40 5.37 12.08
N GLN A 20 -2.43 4.51 12.18
CA GLN A 20 -3.69 4.71 11.46
C GLN A 20 -4.40 6.03 11.84
N GLU A 21 -4.17 6.52 13.05
CA GLU A 21 -4.72 7.80 13.53
C GLU A 21 -4.03 8.97 12.83
N THR A 22 -2.70 8.99 12.83
CA THR A 22 -1.91 9.97 12.08
C THR A 22 -2.24 9.93 10.59
N LEU A 23 -2.41 8.75 10.01
CA LEU A 23 -2.84 8.61 8.61
C LEU A 23 -4.24 9.18 8.37
N ALA A 24 -5.17 9.01 9.32
CA ALA A 24 -6.50 9.58 9.21
C ALA A 24 -6.48 11.10 9.25
N GLU A 25 -5.65 11.70 10.13
CA GLU A 25 -5.44 13.14 10.21
C GLU A 25 -4.86 13.69 8.90
N MET A 26 -3.79 13.06 8.39
CA MET A 26 -3.15 13.49 7.14
C MET A 26 -4.08 13.43 5.92
N VAL A 27 -4.97 12.43 5.86
CA VAL A 27 -5.94 12.27 4.76
C VAL A 27 -7.19 13.13 4.98
N GLY A 28 -7.42 13.66 6.18
CA GLY A 28 -8.65 14.40 6.52
C GLY A 28 -9.87 13.49 6.64
N THR A 29 -9.72 12.32 7.24
CA THR A 29 -10.78 11.31 7.41
C THR A 29 -10.77 10.72 8.82
N THR A 30 -11.54 9.65 9.06
CA THR A 30 -11.57 8.94 10.35
C THR A 30 -10.72 7.68 10.33
N ARG A 31 -10.18 7.29 11.49
CA ARG A 31 -9.44 6.02 11.67
C ARG A 31 -10.21 4.81 11.14
N GLY A 32 -11.53 4.77 11.32
CA GLY A 32 -12.40 3.71 10.82
C GLY A 32 -12.42 3.63 9.28
N ARG A 33 -12.48 4.79 8.59
CA ARG A 33 -12.41 4.83 7.12
C ARG A 33 -11.04 4.41 6.60
N VAL A 34 -9.95 4.81 7.26
CA VAL A 34 -8.60 4.33 6.92
C VAL A 34 -8.52 2.82 7.05
N SER A 35 -8.93 2.26 8.19
CA SER A 35 -8.92 0.81 8.41
C SER A 35 -9.75 0.05 7.37
N PHE A 36 -10.92 0.59 6.98
CA PHE A 36 -11.75 0.02 5.93
C PHE A 36 -11.00 -0.09 4.59
N PHE A 37 -10.38 1.00 4.13
CA PHE A 37 -9.63 1.02 2.87
C PHE A 37 -8.38 0.16 2.93
N MET A 38 -7.61 0.22 4.01
CA MET A 38 -6.40 -0.60 4.18
C MET A 38 -6.72 -2.09 4.16
N ASN A 39 -7.84 -2.51 4.76
CA ASN A 39 -8.30 -3.89 4.65
C ASN A 39 -8.68 -4.28 3.22
N ARG A 40 -9.30 -3.36 2.46
CA ARG A 40 -9.65 -3.58 1.06
C ARG A 40 -8.41 -3.67 0.17
N PHE A 41 -7.44 -2.78 0.35
CA PHE A 41 -6.18 -2.79 -0.39
C PHE A 41 -5.40 -4.07 -0.16
N ARG A 42 -5.37 -4.55 1.09
CA ARG A 42 -4.77 -5.85 1.42
C ARG A 42 -5.46 -7.01 0.70
N LYS A 43 -6.79 -7.06 0.73
CA LYS A 43 -7.56 -8.11 0.03
C LYS A 43 -7.35 -8.10 -1.48
N LEU A 44 -7.10 -6.93 -2.06
CA LEU A 44 -6.85 -6.75 -3.49
C LEU A 44 -5.36 -6.91 -3.86
N GLY A 45 -4.48 -7.17 -2.88
CA GLY A 45 -3.05 -7.40 -3.08
C GLY A 45 -2.22 -6.14 -3.30
N PHE A 46 -2.79 -4.94 -3.11
CA PHE A 46 -2.04 -3.68 -3.26
C PHE A 46 -1.06 -3.43 -2.12
N ILE A 47 -1.33 -3.98 -0.94
CA ILE A 47 -0.48 -3.84 0.25
C ILE A 47 -0.38 -5.13 1.04
N ASP A 48 0.72 -5.28 1.78
CA ASP A 48 0.91 -6.33 2.78
C ASP A 48 1.53 -5.77 4.06
N TYR A 49 1.20 -6.39 5.19
CA TYR A 49 1.81 -6.10 6.48
C TYR A 49 2.78 -7.23 6.81
N HIS A 50 4.07 -6.92 6.91
CA HIS A 50 5.05 -7.89 7.38
C HIS A 50 5.02 -7.99 8.92
N ALA A 51 5.61 -9.06 9.47
CA ALA A 51 5.58 -9.42 10.89
C ALA A 51 6.15 -8.38 11.87
N ALA A 52 6.61 -7.23 11.37
CA ALA A 52 7.13 -6.11 12.15
C ALA A 52 6.51 -4.76 11.74
N ASP A 53 5.21 -4.71 11.40
CA ASP A 53 4.46 -3.46 11.11
C ASP A 53 4.93 -2.65 9.89
N ASP A 54 5.83 -3.19 9.07
CA ASP A 54 6.26 -2.51 7.85
C ASP A 54 5.22 -2.76 6.74
N LEU A 55 4.61 -1.67 6.29
CA LEU A 55 3.65 -1.66 5.20
C LEU A 55 4.40 -1.75 3.87
N GLN A 56 4.19 -2.83 3.13
CA GLN A 56 4.68 -2.99 1.76
C GLN A 56 3.59 -2.55 0.77
N VAL A 57 3.98 -1.84 -0.29
CA VAL A 57 3.08 -1.42 -1.38
C VAL A 57 3.51 -2.07 -2.69
N HIS A 58 2.59 -2.81 -3.31
CA HIS A 58 2.81 -3.46 -4.59
C HIS A 58 2.50 -2.53 -5.76
N SER A 59 3.49 -1.71 -6.12
CA SER A 59 3.36 -0.69 -7.17
C SER A 59 3.02 -1.23 -8.56
N SER A 60 3.28 -2.51 -8.83
CA SER A 60 2.91 -3.18 -10.09
C SER A 60 1.40 -3.28 -10.31
N LEU A 61 0.59 -3.17 -9.25
CA LEU A 61 -0.88 -3.20 -9.35
C LEU A 61 -1.49 -1.79 -9.49
N LEU A 62 -0.75 -0.73 -9.13
CA LEU A 62 -1.24 0.66 -9.22
C LEU A 62 -1.57 1.08 -10.66
N GLN A 63 -0.91 0.48 -11.64
CA GLN A 63 -1.12 0.78 -13.06
C GLN A 63 -2.55 0.47 -13.54
N VAL A 64 -3.30 -0.38 -12.82
CA VAL A 64 -4.69 -0.72 -13.16
C VAL A 64 -5.67 0.40 -12.79
N VAL A 65 -5.31 1.30 -11.86
CA VAL A 65 -6.22 2.34 -11.35
C VAL A 65 -6.00 3.70 -12.03
N LEU A 66 -4.85 3.92 -12.67
CA LEU A 66 -4.50 5.18 -13.34
C LEU A 66 -4.73 5.17 -14.87
N HIS A 67 -5.28 4.09 -15.41
CA HIS A 67 -5.73 4.00 -16.80
C HIS A 67 -7.25 4.02 -16.87
N ASP A 68 -7.81 5.21 -16.61
CA ASP A 68 -8.98 5.81 -17.28
C ASP A 68 -8.93 7.34 -17.08
#